data_AF-A0A9D6ERJ6-F1
#
_entry.id   AF-A0A9D6ERJ6-F1
#
_cell.length_a   1.000
_cell.length_b   1.000
_cell.length_c   1.000
_cell.angle_alpha   90.00
_cell.angle_beta   90.00
_cell.angle_gamma   90.00
#
_symmetry.space_group_name_H-M   'P 1'
#
loop_
_entity.id
_entity.type
_entity.pdbx_description
1 polymer ?
#
loop_
_entity_poly.entity_id
_entity_poly.type
_entity_poly.pdbx_seq_one_letter_code
_entity_poly.pdbx_strand_id
1 'polypeptide(L)'
;YQLRQGPEAYAAFLAKLRSPGWIAFHLVALAFALYHSITWFNLTAVVQVVRLGERQVPPRLVAAANFLLWGVVSLVILFFFLLGG
;
A
#
# COMPACT_ATOMS: atom_id res chain seq x y z
N TYR A 1 -14.24 -1.23 14.19
CA TYR A 1 -15.31 -1.51 15.18
C TYR A 1 -16.71 -1.26 14.60
N GLN A 2 -16.95 -0.20 13.80
CA GLN A 2 -18.29 0.15 13.28
C GLN A 2 -18.95 -0.94 12.41
N LEU A 3 -18.17 -1.70 11.62
CA LEU A 3 -18.69 -2.80 10.79
C LEU A 3 -19.41 -3.90 11.59
N ARG A 4 -19.02 -4.14 12.86
CA ARG A 4 -19.63 -5.17 13.71
C ARG A 4 -20.83 -4.67 14.51
N GLN A 5 -21.10 -3.35 14.51
CA GLN A 5 -22.17 -2.73 15.28
C GLN A 5 -23.51 -2.63 14.53
N GLY A 6 -23.57 -3.18 13.31
CA GLY A 6 -24.78 -3.20 12.49
C GLY A 6 -24.82 -2.12 11.42
N PRO A 7 -25.85 -2.14 10.56
CA PRO A 7 -25.90 -1.34 9.34
C PRO A 7 -25.91 0.18 9.57
N GLU A 8 -26.59 0.64 10.62
CA GLU A 8 -26.74 2.07 10.92
C GLU A 8 -25.40 2.71 11.33
N ALA A 9 -24.68 2.05 12.24
CA ALA A 9 -23.34 2.47 12.67
C ALA A 9 -22.34 2.49 11.50
N TYR A 10 -22.43 1.52 10.60
CA TYR A 10 -21.62 1.46 9.39
C TYR A 10 -21.97 2.59 8.40
N ALA A 11 -23.25 2.90 8.20
CA ALA A 11 -23.69 3.99 7.33
C ALA A 11 -23.22 5.36 7.84
N ALA A 12 -23.33 5.61 9.15
CA ALA A 12 -22.83 6.83 9.78
C ALA A 12 -21.31 6.97 9.61
N PHE A 13 -20.57 5.87 9.71
CA PHE A 13 -19.14 5.84 9.43
C PHE A 13 -18.81 6.19 7.97
N LEU A 14 -19.53 5.63 7.00
CA LEU A 14 -19.34 5.96 5.58
C LEU A 14 -19.65 7.44 5.29
N ALA A 15 -20.70 8.00 5.89
CA ALA A 15 -21.02 9.42 5.77
C ALA A 15 -19.88 10.31 6.28
N LYS A 16 -19.26 9.93 7.40
CA LYS A 16 -18.08 10.61 7.95
C LYS A 16 -16.89 10.56 6.99
N LEU A 17 -16.59 9.38 6.43
CA LEU A 17 -15.47 9.21 5.49
C LEU A 17 -15.64 10.02 4.19
N ARG A 18 -16.88 10.29 3.77
CA ARG A 18 -17.20 11.10 2.59
C ARG A 18 -17.07 12.61 2.83
N SER A 19 -16.88 13.06 4.07
CA SER A 19 -16.74 14.49 4.36
C SER A 19 -15.40 15.04 3.85
N PRO A 20 -15.33 16.32 3.41
CA PRO A 20 -14.12 16.88 2.82
C PRO A 20 -12.87 16.79 3.69
N GLY A 21 -13.02 17.01 5.01
CA GLY A 21 -11.91 16.92 5.96
C GLY A 21 -11.32 15.51 6.06
N TRP A 22 -12.17 14.48 6.03
CA TRP A 22 -11.70 13.10 6.02
C TRP A 22 -11.06 12.74 4.68
N ILE A 23 -11.61 13.18 3.55
CA ILE A 23 -10.98 12.97 2.24
C ILE A 23 -9.58 13.59 2.21
N ALA A 24 -9.44 14.85 2.65
CA ALA A 24 -8.14 15.53 2.72
C ALA A 24 -7.15 14.77 3.61
N PHE A 25 -7.60 14.29 4.78
CA PHE A 25 -6.78 13.45 5.66
C PHE A 25 -6.28 12.18 4.95
N HIS A 26 -7.15 11.46 4.24
CA HIS A 26 -6.75 10.24 3.52
C HIS A 26 -5.78 10.53 2.37
N LEU A 27 -5.92 11.67 1.69
CA LEU A 27 -4.97 12.08 0.65
C LEU A 27 -3.57 12.36 1.23
N VAL A 28 -3.51 13.07 2.37
CA VAL A 28 -2.25 13.30 3.09
C VAL A 28 -1.65 11.98 3.57
N ALA A 29 -2.47 11.11 4.17
CA ALA A 29 -2.03 9.79 4.62
C ALA A 29 -1.51 8.93 3.45
N LEU A 30 -2.17 8.99 2.28
CA LEU A 30 -1.72 8.32 1.07
C LEU A 30 -0.37 8.87 0.58
N ALA A 31 -0.20 10.19 0.57
CA ALA A 31 1.08 10.80 0.19
C ALA A 31 2.23 10.33 1.10
N PHE A 32 2.01 10.29 2.41
CA PHE A 32 2.99 9.77 3.36
C PHE A 32 3.23 8.26 3.20
N ALA A 33 2.19 7.47 2.94
CA ALA A 33 2.33 6.04 2.70
C ALA A 33 3.15 5.75 1.42
N LEU A 34 2.95 6.53 0.35
CA LEU A 34 3.75 6.46 -0.87
C LEU A 34 5.21 6.86 -0.60
N TYR A 35 5.44 7.99 0.06
CA TYR A 35 6.78 8.42 0.45
C TYR A 35 7.50 7.37 1.30
N HIS A 36 6.82 6.81 2.30
CA HIS A 36 7.35 5.75 3.16
C HIS A 36 7.69 4.50 2.34
N SER A 37 6.80 4.06 1.44
CA SER A 37 7.03 2.89 0.60
C SER A 37 8.26 3.07 -0.30
N ILE A 38 8.40 4.23 -0.96
CA ILE A 38 9.53 4.53 -1.84
C ILE A 38 10.85 4.54 -1.06
N THR A 39 10.88 5.24 0.07
CA THR A 39 12.08 5.32 0.91
C THR A 39 12.46 3.95 1.47
N TRP A 40 11.48 3.16 1.94
CA TRP A 40 11.71 1.82 2.46
C TRP A 40 12.23 0.86 1.39
N PHE A 41 11.67 0.84 0.18
CA PHE A 41 12.12 -0.04 -0.90
C PHE A 41 13.54 0.29 -1.39
N ASN A 42 13.91 1.57 -1.38
CA ASN A 42 15.28 1.98 -1.67
C ASN A 42 16.23 1.57 -0.55
N LEU A 43 15.80 1.67 0.71
CA LEU A 43 16.60 1.27 1.88
C LEU A 43 16.82 -0.25 1.94
N THR A 44 15.77 -1.05 1.73
CA THR A 44 15.87 -2.53 1.82
C THR A 44 16.87 -3.09 0.81
N ALA A 45 16.93 -2.52 -0.40
CA ALA A 45 17.91 -2.89 -1.40
C ALA A 45 19.38 -2.71 -0.96
N VAL A 46 19.65 -1.71 -0.12
CA VAL A 46 21.00 -1.38 0.35
C VAL A 46 21.34 -2.13 1.65
N VAL A 47 20.39 -2.20 2.57
CA VAL A 47 20.61 -2.78 3.90
C VAL A 47 20.56 -4.30 3.88
N GLN A 48 19.68 -4.90 3.07
CA GLN A 48 19.55 -6.34 2.99
C GLN A 48 20.45 -6.89 1.89
N VAL A 49 21.49 -7.61 2.30
CA VAL A 49 22.37 -8.34 1.37
C VAL A 49 21.66 -9.61 0.91
N VAL A 50 21.00 -9.54 -0.25
CA VAL A 50 20.37 -10.70 -0.88
C VAL A 50 21.44 -11.48 -1.67
N ARG A 51 21.58 -12.77 -1.36
CA ARG A 51 22.46 -13.69 -2.09
C ARG A 51 21.64 -14.79 -2.75
N LEU A 52 22.01 -15.14 -3.97
CA LEU A 52 21.49 -16.28 -4.71
C LEU A 52 22.65 -17.25 -4.96
N GLY A 53 22.72 -18.30 -4.14
CA GLY A 53 23.90 -19.16 -4.05
C GLY A 53 25.12 -18.34 -3.60
N GLU A 54 26.20 -18.40 -4.37
CA GLU A 54 27.45 -17.66 -4.09
C GLU A 54 27.42 -16.22 -4.62
N ARG A 55 26.43 -15.84 -5.43
CA ARG A 55 26.36 -14.50 -6.05
C ARG A 55 25.49 -13.56 -5.24
N GLN A 56 26.00 -12.34 -5.01
CA GLN A 56 25.18 -11.27 -4.46
C GLN A 56 24.28 -10.67 -5.54
N VAL A 57 23.00 -10.51 -5.23
CA VAL A 57 22.04 -9.84 -6.11
C VAL A 57 22.32 -8.33 -6.06
N PRO A 58 22.44 -7.66 -7.21
CA PRO A 58 22.57 -6.21 -7.25
C PRO A 58 21.42 -5.50 -6.50
N PRO A 59 21.70 -4.55 -5.60
CA PRO A 59 20.68 -3.77 -4.88
C PRO A 59 19.56 -3.23 -5.76
N ARG A 60 19.91 -2.73 -6.96
CA ARG A 60 18.93 -2.18 -7.92
C ARG A 60 17.88 -3.22 -8.34
N LEU A 61 18.26 -4.49 -8.48
CA LEU A 61 17.31 -5.56 -8.80
C LEU A 61 16.39 -5.89 -7.62
N VAL A 62 16.91 -5.83 -6.39
CA VAL A 62 16.10 -6.00 -5.18
C VAL A 62 15.07 -4.87 -5.06
N ALA A 63 15.47 -3.61 -5.27
CA ALA A 63 14.55 -2.48 -5.29
C ALA A 63 13.48 -2.64 -6.39
N ALA A 64 13.91 -2.95 -7.63
CA ALA A 64 13.00 -3.15 -8.75
C ALA A 64 11.98 -4.26 -8.51
N ALA A 65 12.41 -5.37 -7.90
CA ALA A 65 11.52 -6.47 -7.51
C ALA A 65 10.47 -6.03 -6.48
N ASN A 66 10.85 -5.24 -5.47
CA ASN A 66 9.90 -4.68 -4.50
C ASN A 66 8.87 -3.76 -5.16
N PHE A 67 9.32 -2.83 -6.02
CA PHE A 67 8.41 -1.95 -6.74
C PHE A 67 7.46 -2.72 -7.67
N LEU A 68 7.97 -3.72 -8.40
CA LEU A 68 7.17 -4.56 -9.27
C LEU A 68 6.12 -5.33 -8.47
N LEU A 69 6.53 -6.01 -7.39
CA LEU A 69 5.62 -6.77 -6.55
C LEU A 69 4.55 -5.86 -5.92
N TRP A 70 4.94 -4.70 -5.42
CA TRP A 70 4.01 -3.71 -4.87
C TRP A 70 2.98 -3.24 -5.92
N GLY A 71 3.43 -2.95 -7.14
CA GLY A 71 2.55 -2.59 -8.26
C GLY A 71 1.57 -3.71 -8.63
N VAL A 72 2.07 -4.95 -8.76
CA VAL A 72 1.25 -6.13 -9.07
C VAL A 72 0.19 -6.36 -7.98
N VAL A 73 0.58 -6.36 -6.71
CA VAL A 73 -0.38 -6.52 -5.59
C VAL A 73 -1.42 -5.41 -5.59
N SER A 74 -1.01 -4.15 -5.82
CA SER A 74 -1.93 -3.02 -5.91
C SER A 74 -2.94 -3.18 -7.05
N LEU A 75 -2.48 -3.63 -8.23
CA LEU A 75 -3.35 -3.91 -9.38
C LEU A 75 -4.30 -5.07 -9.13
N VAL A 76 -3.84 -6.15 -8.48
CA VAL A 76 -4.69 -7.29 -8.11
C VAL A 76 -5.79 -6.85 -7.14
N ILE A 77 -5.46 -6.05 -6.13
CA ILE A 77 -6.45 -5.48 -5.21
C ILE A 77 -7.46 -4.63 -5.98
N LEU A 78 -7.00 -3.70 -6.84
CA LEU A 78 -7.88 -2.87 -7.65
C LEU A 78 -8.78 -3.70 -8.57
N PHE A 79 -8.25 -4.75 -9.21
CA PHE A 79 -9.01 -5.66 -10.05
C PHE A 79 -10.16 -6.31 -9.28
N PHE A 80 -9.89 -6.90 -8.12
CA PHE A 80 -10.93 -7.54 -7.31
C PHE A 80 -11.99 -6.54 -6.82
N PHE A 81 -11.59 -5.33 -6.43
CA PHE A 81 -12.52 -4.31 -5.93
C PHE A 81 -13.35 -3.62 -7.02
N LEU A 82 -12.81 -3.47 -8.24
CA LEU A 82 -13.48 -2.76 -9.33
C LEU A 82 -14.25 -3.68 -10.29
N LEU A 83 -13.78 -4.92 -10.49
CA LEU A 83 -14.31 -5.85 -11.49
C LEU A 83 -14.83 -7.17 -10.90
N GLY A 84 -14.46 -7.48 -9.65
CA GLY A 84 -14.87 -8.71 -8.96
C GLY A 84 -16.02 -8.54 -7.96
N GLY A 85 -16.57 -7.34 -7.83
CA GLY A 85 -17.67 -6.99 -6.91
C GLY A 85 -18.99 -6.75 -7.61
#